data_AF-A0AAE8ZXG4-F1
#
_entry.id   AF-A0AAE8ZXG4-F1
#
_cell.length_a   1.000
_cell.length_b   1.000
_cell.length_c   1.000
_cell.angle_alpha   90.00
_cell.angle_beta   90.00
_cell.angle_gamma   90.00
#
_symmetry.space_group_name_H-M   'P 1'
#
loop_
_entity.id
_entity.type
_entity.pdbx_description
1 polymer ?
#
loop_
_entity_poly.entity_id
_entity_poly.type
_entity_poly.pdbx_seq_one_letter_code
_entity_poly.pdbx_strand_id
1 'polypeptide(L)'
;MKWFSTPLYILLITSRLHVIDSCAATSPTTEPTTTTTTEATTTTELTTTTEPTTTTTTTPTTTTTTTPTTTTTTTTTTTTPTTTTTTTPTTTTTTTPTTTTTTTTTTTTTTTTTTTPTTTTTPTTTTTIPPCNPDAISYGVGDGGTPEVDVTVSYTNFMSTTDMATGVIYSSMTVTCSAINGYNVYMIFNGGQGGPADNQNMPQSISIRMECNTENRIWNYVVTLNGVTYTRAVSQVDCQQAPNVGK
;
A
#
# COMPACT_ATOMS: atom_id res chain seq x y z
N MET A 1 -58.23 55.12 16.77
CA MET A 1 -59.00 55.39 15.53
C MET A 1 -58.18 54.84 14.37
N LYS A 2 -58.52 53.85 13.55
CA LYS A 2 -59.64 52.94 13.28
C LYS A 2 -58.93 51.68 12.71
N TRP A 3 -59.03 50.45 13.21
CA TRP A 3 -60.12 49.45 13.05
C TRP A 3 -60.76 49.40 11.67
N PHE A 4 -60.49 48.33 10.90
CA PHE A 4 -61.37 47.48 10.06
C PHE A 4 -60.47 46.44 9.37
N SER A 5 -60.86 45.24 8.95
CA SER A 5 -61.83 44.21 9.34
C SER A 5 -61.69 43.15 8.23
N THR A 6 -61.55 41.88 8.59
CA THR A 6 -61.45 40.73 7.67
C THR A 6 -62.78 40.52 6.91
N PRO A 7 -62.76 39.85 5.74
CA PRO A 7 -63.26 38.46 5.70
C PRO A 7 -62.39 37.56 4.80
N LEU A 8 -62.02 36.35 5.21
CA LEU A 8 -62.78 35.08 5.06
C LEU A 8 -63.38 34.88 3.65
N TYR A 9 -62.63 34.18 2.79
CA TYR A 9 -63.22 33.39 1.70
C TYR A 9 -62.60 32.00 1.68
N ILE A 10 -63.41 31.03 2.07
CA ILE A 10 -63.15 29.59 2.03
C ILE A 10 -63.31 29.16 0.57
N LEU A 11 -62.24 28.67 -0.05
CA LEU A 11 -62.33 27.91 -1.30
C LEU A 11 -61.91 26.46 -1.03
N LEU A 12 -62.92 25.59 -0.98
CA LEU A 12 -62.78 24.14 -1.04
C LEU A 12 -62.17 23.73 -2.39
N ILE A 13 -60.96 23.16 -2.37
CA ILE A 13 -60.44 22.37 -3.49
C ILE A 13 -60.14 20.97 -2.96
N THR A 14 -61.16 20.11 -3.03
CA THR A 14 -60.99 18.67 -3.08
C THR A 14 -60.41 18.30 -4.44
N SER A 15 -59.17 17.82 -4.50
CA SER A 15 -58.63 17.19 -5.71
C SER A 15 -57.63 16.10 -5.34
N ARG A 16 -58.17 14.89 -5.43
CA ARG A 16 -57.56 13.57 -5.59
C ARG A 16 -56.02 13.50 -5.67
N LEU A 17 -55.45 12.79 -4.69
CA LEU A 17 -54.19 12.06 -4.84
C LEU A 17 -54.25 11.19 -6.11
N HIS A 18 -53.38 11.49 -7.08
CA HIS A 18 -52.90 10.52 -8.05
C HIS A 18 -51.45 10.21 -7.70
N VAL A 19 -51.24 8.96 -7.31
CA VAL A 19 -49.94 8.30 -7.28
C VAL A 19 -49.46 8.20 -8.72
N ILE A 20 -48.35 8.87 -9.04
CA ILE A 20 -47.54 8.56 -10.23
C ILE A 20 -46.12 8.29 -9.76
N ASP A 21 -45.88 7.01 -9.44
CA ASP A 21 -44.54 6.43 -9.46
C ASP A 21 -44.05 6.46 -10.92
N SER A 22 -42.98 7.23 -11.15
CA SER A 22 -42.26 7.27 -12.41
C SER A 22 -40.80 6.93 -12.14
N CYS A 23 -40.41 5.70 -12.48
CA CYS A 23 -39.34 5.47 -13.44
C CYS A 23 -39.38 4.02 -13.94
N ALA A 24 -39.76 3.87 -15.20
CA ALA A 24 -39.51 2.66 -15.96
C ALA A 24 -38.03 2.67 -16.38
N ALA A 25 -37.26 1.69 -15.89
CA ALA A 25 -35.98 1.30 -16.47
C ALA A 25 -36.10 -0.17 -16.87
N THR A 26 -36.32 -0.41 -18.17
CA THR A 26 -36.24 -1.74 -18.78
C THR A 26 -34.79 -2.11 -19.00
N SER A 27 -34.29 -3.09 -18.25
CA SER A 27 -33.06 -3.84 -18.55
C SER A 27 -33.43 -5.28 -18.95
N PRO A 28 -32.73 -5.88 -19.93
CA PRO A 28 -33.05 -7.23 -20.39
C PRO A 28 -32.67 -8.28 -19.33
N THR A 29 -33.65 -9.10 -18.96
CA THR A 29 -33.47 -10.33 -18.17
C THR A 29 -32.84 -11.39 -19.05
N THR A 30 -31.55 -11.63 -18.88
CA THR A 30 -30.93 -12.90 -19.25
C THR A 30 -31.11 -13.85 -18.08
N GLU A 31 -31.81 -14.94 -18.34
CA GLU A 31 -32.18 -16.02 -17.43
C GLU A 31 -30.91 -16.70 -16.86
N PRO A 32 -30.69 -16.74 -15.53
CA PRO A 32 -29.64 -17.58 -14.96
C PRO A 32 -30.14 -19.02 -14.84
N THR A 33 -29.57 -19.90 -15.66
CA THR A 33 -29.65 -21.36 -15.47
C THR A 33 -29.12 -21.71 -14.08
N THR A 34 -30.03 -22.14 -13.20
CA THR A 34 -29.68 -22.58 -11.84
C THR A 34 -29.32 -24.06 -11.89
N THR A 35 -28.05 -24.39 -11.83
CA THR A 35 -27.59 -25.78 -11.64
C THR A 35 -27.64 -26.08 -10.14
N THR A 36 -28.66 -26.83 -9.71
CA THR A 36 -28.77 -27.33 -8.34
C THR A 36 -27.79 -28.48 -8.13
N THR A 37 -26.66 -28.21 -7.48
CA THR A 37 -25.77 -29.24 -6.95
C THR A 37 -26.25 -29.64 -5.56
N THR A 38 -26.76 -30.86 -5.42
CA THR A 38 -27.07 -31.48 -4.13
C THR A 38 -25.76 -31.91 -3.46
N GLU A 39 -25.29 -31.14 -2.49
CA GLU A 39 -24.15 -31.50 -1.66
C GLU A 39 -24.62 -32.28 -0.43
N ALA A 40 -24.02 -33.45 -0.20
CA ALA A 40 -24.36 -34.33 0.91
C ALA A 40 -23.92 -33.73 2.24
N THR A 41 -24.86 -33.48 3.14
CA THR A 41 -24.62 -32.93 4.47
C THR A 41 -24.11 -34.03 5.40
N THR A 42 -22.80 -34.07 5.64
CA THR A 42 -22.22 -34.91 6.70
C THR A 42 -22.37 -34.17 8.03
N THR A 43 -23.21 -34.72 8.92
CA THR A 43 -23.41 -34.22 10.28
C THR A 43 -22.26 -34.74 11.16
N THR A 44 -21.33 -33.85 11.51
CA THR A 44 -20.31 -34.12 12.53
C THR A 44 -20.82 -33.64 13.88
N GLU A 45 -21.09 -34.57 14.78
CA GLU A 45 -21.49 -34.32 16.17
C GLU A 45 -20.31 -33.71 16.96
N LEU A 46 -20.49 -32.49 17.47
CA LEU A 46 -19.49 -31.78 18.26
C LEU A 46 -19.69 -32.08 19.75
N THR A 47 -18.85 -32.94 20.32
CA THR A 47 -18.76 -33.12 21.78
C THR A 47 -18.13 -31.88 22.41
N THR A 48 -18.90 -31.19 23.25
CA THR A 48 -18.47 -30.00 24.00
C THR A 48 -17.77 -30.45 25.29
N THR A 49 -16.45 -30.31 25.34
CA THR A 49 -15.66 -30.50 26.57
C THR A 49 -15.50 -29.14 27.25
N THR A 50 -16.18 -28.95 28.38
CA THR A 50 -15.98 -27.79 29.27
C THR A 50 -14.65 -27.91 30.01
N GLU A 51 -13.71 -27.02 29.70
CA GLU A 51 -12.46 -26.82 30.43
C GLU A 51 -12.70 -26.04 31.74
N PRO A 52 -12.04 -26.40 32.86
CA PRO A 52 -12.22 -25.68 34.12
C PRO A 52 -11.63 -24.28 34.04
N THR A 53 -12.47 -23.28 34.29
CA THR A 53 -12.09 -21.87 34.36
C THR A 53 -11.27 -21.62 35.63
N THR A 54 -9.99 -21.28 35.49
CA THR A 54 -9.12 -20.85 36.58
C THR A 54 -9.29 -19.35 36.84
N THR A 55 -9.85 -19.00 37.99
CA THR A 55 -10.05 -17.61 38.43
C THR A 55 -8.77 -17.08 39.08
N THR A 56 -7.99 -16.29 38.34
CA THR A 56 -6.79 -15.63 38.87
C THR A 56 -7.20 -14.37 39.64
N THR A 57 -7.07 -14.42 40.96
CA THR A 57 -7.28 -13.24 41.84
C THR A 57 -6.03 -12.38 41.82
N THR A 58 -6.08 -11.20 41.20
CA THR A 58 -4.97 -10.25 41.17
C THR A 58 -5.04 -9.31 42.38
N THR A 59 -4.01 -9.36 43.21
CA THR A 59 -3.76 -8.44 44.33
C THR A 59 -3.56 -7.00 43.83
N PRO A 60 -4.19 -5.98 44.43
CA PRO A 60 -4.02 -4.59 44.01
C PRO A 60 -2.58 -4.14 44.26
N THR A 61 -1.90 -3.69 43.22
CA THR A 61 -0.55 -3.13 43.29
C THR A 61 -0.67 -1.64 43.57
N THR A 62 -0.19 -1.21 44.73
CA THR A 62 -0.03 0.22 45.08
C THR A 62 1.05 0.85 44.21
N THR A 63 0.65 1.80 43.36
CA THR A 63 1.56 2.64 42.58
C THR A 63 1.96 3.88 43.38
N THR A 64 3.23 3.97 43.74
CA THR A 64 3.86 5.15 44.31
C THR A 64 4.03 6.21 43.22
N THR A 65 3.38 7.35 43.39
CA THR A 65 3.51 8.52 42.51
C THR A 65 4.80 9.26 42.87
N THR A 66 5.80 9.26 41.98
CA THR A 66 7.01 10.07 42.12
C THR A 66 6.84 11.38 41.34
N THR A 67 7.01 12.49 42.04
CA THR A 67 6.99 13.85 41.49
C THR A 67 8.11 14.03 40.46
N PRO A 68 7.85 14.56 39.26
CA PRO A 68 8.90 14.80 38.28
C PRO A 68 9.80 15.95 38.72
N THR A 69 11.09 15.66 38.92
CA THR A 69 12.15 16.67 39.05
C THR A 69 12.56 17.17 37.68
N THR A 70 12.37 18.46 37.43
CA THR A 70 12.78 19.17 36.22
C THR A 70 14.30 19.36 36.23
N THR A 71 15.01 18.64 35.36
CA THR A 71 16.46 18.82 35.15
C THR A 71 16.66 19.71 33.92
N THR A 72 17.13 20.93 34.14
CA THR A 72 17.45 21.89 33.09
C THR A 72 18.84 21.57 32.53
N THR A 73 18.91 21.01 31.32
CA THR A 73 20.19 20.71 30.65
C THR A 73 20.60 21.87 29.76
N THR A 74 21.58 22.65 30.21
CA THR A 74 22.19 23.73 29.44
C THR A 74 23.13 23.14 28.39
N THR A 75 22.80 23.26 27.11
CA THR A 75 23.65 22.81 25.99
C THR A 75 24.55 23.96 25.55
N THR A 76 25.86 23.82 25.79
CA THR A 76 26.90 24.71 25.26
C THR A 76 27.22 24.30 23.82
N THR A 77 26.84 25.13 22.85
CA THR A 77 27.25 25.00 21.44
C THR A 77 28.70 25.44 21.28
N THR A 78 29.61 24.47 21.11
CA THR A 78 30.99 24.70 20.70
C THR A 78 31.07 24.69 19.18
N THR A 79 31.31 25.85 18.56
CA THR A 79 31.53 25.98 17.12
C THR A 79 32.97 25.60 16.77
N THR A 80 33.15 24.47 16.09
CA THR A 80 34.44 24.05 15.51
C THR A 80 34.69 24.80 14.20
N PRO A 81 35.87 25.40 13.98
CA PRO A 81 36.19 26.06 12.72
C PRO A 81 36.36 25.03 11.60
N THR A 82 35.60 25.18 10.53
CA THR A 82 35.75 24.41 9.28
C THR A 82 36.94 24.93 8.49
N THR A 83 37.98 24.10 8.36
CA THR A 83 39.11 24.33 7.45
C THR A 83 38.74 23.98 6.02
N THR A 84 38.79 24.97 5.13
CA THR A 84 38.65 24.83 3.68
C THR A 84 39.96 24.31 3.09
N THR A 85 39.97 23.09 2.59
CA THR A 85 41.07 22.51 1.83
C THR A 85 40.87 22.77 0.33
N THR A 86 41.68 23.68 -0.21
CA THR A 86 41.80 23.92 -1.65
C THR A 86 42.66 22.84 -2.28
N THR A 87 42.06 21.95 -3.08
CA THR A 87 42.81 20.92 -3.83
C THR A 87 43.17 21.42 -5.22
N THR A 88 44.47 21.51 -5.49
CA THR A 88 45.06 21.81 -6.81
C THR A 88 44.84 20.63 -7.78
N PRO A 89 44.46 20.86 -9.05
CA PRO A 89 44.26 19.79 -10.01
C PRO A 89 45.60 19.18 -10.44
N THR A 90 45.75 17.88 -10.24
CA THR A 90 46.87 17.07 -10.75
C THR A 90 46.57 16.58 -12.16
N THR A 91 47.31 17.11 -13.13
CA THR A 91 47.38 16.60 -14.50
C THR A 91 48.03 15.21 -14.52
N THR A 92 47.27 14.20 -14.93
CA THR A 92 47.76 12.84 -15.16
C THR A 92 48.14 12.69 -16.63
N THR A 93 49.42 12.45 -16.90
CA THR A 93 49.97 12.13 -18.22
C THR A 93 49.75 10.65 -18.51
N THR A 94 48.91 10.34 -19.49
CA THR A 94 48.69 8.98 -20.00
C THR A 94 49.86 8.58 -20.91
N THR A 95 50.65 7.58 -20.50
CA THR A 95 51.67 6.96 -21.35
C THR A 95 51.08 5.77 -22.11
N THR A 96 51.26 5.79 -23.42
CA THR A 96 50.85 4.73 -24.35
C THR A 96 51.70 3.46 -24.13
N PRO A 97 51.11 2.27 -23.93
CA PRO A 97 51.88 1.05 -23.81
C PRO A 97 52.42 0.61 -25.17
N THR A 98 53.73 0.41 -25.25
CA THR A 98 54.41 -0.27 -26.37
C THR A 98 54.05 -1.75 -26.38
N THR A 99 53.55 -2.22 -27.53
CA THR A 99 53.22 -3.61 -27.81
C THR A 99 54.48 -4.39 -28.17
N THR A 100 54.80 -5.42 -27.38
CA THR A 100 55.88 -6.37 -27.68
C THR A 100 55.30 -7.55 -28.45
N THR A 101 55.71 -7.73 -29.70
CA THR A 101 55.27 -8.82 -30.57
C THR A 101 56.12 -10.06 -30.31
N THR A 102 55.55 -11.08 -29.67
CA THR A 102 56.21 -12.37 -29.44
C THR A 102 55.86 -13.34 -30.57
N THR A 103 56.81 -13.62 -31.45
CA THR A 103 56.66 -14.60 -32.54
C THR A 103 56.70 -16.01 -31.95
N THR A 104 55.58 -16.73 -32.02
CA THR A 104 55.47 -18.11 -31.50
C THR A 104 55.43 -19.08 -32.68
N THR A 105 56.41 -19.97 -32.77
CA THR A 105 56.52 -21.00 -33.81
C THR A 105 55.44 -22.06 -33.60
N THR A 106 54.53 -22.21 -34.56
CA THR A 106 53.40 -23.16 -34.47
C THR A 106 53.82 -24.53 -35.02
N THR A 107 53.77 -25.56 -34.18
CA THR A 107 53.96 -26.96 -34.59
C THR A 107 52.62 -27.53 -35.01
N THR A 108 52.48 -27.87 -36.29
CA THR A 108 51.24 -28.40 -36.88
C THR A 108 51.03 -29.84 -36.41
N THR A 109 50.05 -30.07 -35.54
CA THR A 109 49.61 -31.42 -35.15
C THR A 109 48.29 -31.69 -35.84
N THR A 110 48.25 -32.66 -36.76
CA THR A 110 47.04 -33.02 -37.50
C THR A 110 46.09 -33.79 -36.59
N THR A 111 45.06 -33.12 -36.09
CA THR A 111 44.00 -33.74 -35.27
C THR A 111 42.77 -34.01 -36.14
N THR A 112 42.40 -35.28 -36.29
CA THR A 112 41.17 -35.71 -36.97
C THR A 112 39.97 -35.28 -36.13
N THR A 113 39.23 -34.29 -36.60
CA THR A 113 38.05 -33.74 -35.92
C THR A 113 36.80 -34.46 -36.38
N THR A 114 36.20 -35.26 -35.50
CA THR A 114 34.87 -35.84 -35.70
C THR A 114 33.84 -34.73 -35.55
N THR A 115 33.18 -34.35 -36.65
CA THR A 115 32.13 -33.32 -36.65
C THR A 115 30.82 -33.89 -36.10
N THR A 116 30.53 -33.61 -34.83
CA THR A 116 29.19 -33.79 -34.26
C THR A 116 28.24 -32.77 -34.88
N PRO A 117 27.04 -33.15 -35.33
CA PRO A 117 26.08 -32.20 -35.89
C PRO A 117 25.70 -31.16 -34.83
N THR A 118 26.05 -29.92 -35.06
CA THR A 118 25.62 -28.77 -34.24
C THR A 118 24.17 -28.46 -34.60
N THR A 119 23.25 -28.80 -33.70
CA THR A 119 21.87 -28.30 -33.75
C THR A 119 21.89 -26.79 -33.55
N THR A 120 21.71 -26.04 -34.63
CA THR A 120 21.47 -24.60 -34.59
C THR A 120 20.11 -24.35 -33.97
N THR A 121 20.07 -24.04 -32.69
CA THR A 121 18.86 -23.54 -32.03
C THR A 121 18.65 -22.10 -32.45
N THR A 122 17.55 -21.83 -33.15
CA THR A 122 17.08 -20.46 -33.38
C THR A 122 16.88 -19.79 -32.02
N PRO A 123 17.45 -18.61 -31.75
CA PRO A 123 17.20 -17.92 -30.50
C PRO A 123 15.73 -17.54 -30.44
N THR A 124 14.98 -18.20 -29.57
CA THR A 124 13.64 -17.75 -29.18
C THR A 124 13.81 -16.49 -28.35
N THR A 125 13.43 -15.34 -28.90
CA THR A 125 13.26 -14.11 -28.13
C THR A 125 12.07 -14.28 -27.21
N THR A 126 12.32 -14.67 -25.97
CA THR A 126 11.32 -14.65 -24.90
C THR A 126 11.04 -13.19 -24.54
N THR A 127 9.90 -12.65 -24.96
CA THR A 127 9.41 -11.36 -24.47
C THR A 127 9.08 -11.50 -22.99
N THR A 128 9.97 -11.04 -22.12
CA THR A 128 9.74 -11.01 -20.68
C THR A 128 8.71 -9.93 -20.35
N ILE A 129 7.60 -10.33 -19.73
CA ILE A 129 6.58 -9.40 -19.24
C ILE A 129 7.22 -8.58 -18.10
N PRO A 130 7.09 -7.24 -18.07
CA PRO A 130 7.65 -6.44 -16.98
C PRO A 130 6.82 -6.60 -15.69
N PRO A 131 7.44 -6.43 -14.50
CA PRO A 131 6.72 -6.41 -13.22
C PRO A 131 5.72 -5.25 -13.15
N CYS A 132 4.90 -5.22 -12.09
CA CYS A 132 3.98 -4.11 -11.87
C CYS A 132 4.74 -2.80 -11.64
N ASN A 133 4.24 -1.71 -12.22
CA ASN A 133 4.81 -0.38 -12.03
C ASN A 133 4.36 0.18 -10.67
N PRO A 134 5.27 0.51 -9.73
CA PRO A 134 4.89 1.13 -8.46
C PRO A 134 4.28 2.54 -8.64
N ASP A 135 4.60 3.23 -9.73
CA ASP A 135 4.06 4.56 -10.05
C ASP A 135 2.67 4.49 -10.70
N ALA A 136 2.08 3.29 -10.78
CA ALA A 136 0.66 3.14 -11.15
C ALA A 136 -0.28 3.59 -10.02
N ILE A 137 0.23 3.78 -8.80
CA ILE A 137 -0.47 4.43 -7.69
C ILE A 137 -0.10 5.92 -7.70
N SER A 138 -1.11 6.79 -7.61
CA SER A 138 -0.89 8.21 -7.31
C SER A 138 -0.66 8.39 -5.81
N TYR A 139 0.50 8.92 -5.44
CA TYR A 139 0.87 9.16 -4.04
C TYR A 139 0.61 10.61 -3.66
N GLY A 140 -0.05 10.81 -2.52
CA GLY A 140 -0.27 12.11 -1.92
C GLY A 140 1.06 12.80 -1.59
N VAL A 141 1.11 14.09 -1.83
CA VAL A 141 2.27 14.95 -1.53
C VAL A 141 1.93 15.81 -0.33
N GLY A 142 2.96 16.16 0.45
CA GLY A 142 2.80 17.09 1.57
C GLY A 142 2.27 18.45 1.09
N ASP A 143 1.44 19.09 1.90
CA ASP A 143 0.94 20.44 1.61
C ASP A 143 1.96 21.56 1.89
N GLY A 144 3.12 21.22 2.46
CA GLY A 144 4.16 22.18 2.85
C GLY A 144 3.77 23.09 4.02
N GLY A 145 2.69 22.76 4.73
CA GLY A 145 2.22 23.46 5.91
C GLY A 145 3.12 23.25 7.14
N THR A 146 2.82 23.98 8.22
CA THR A 146 3.54 23.82 9.50
C THR A 146 2.57 23.95 10.68
N PRO A 147 2.04 22.83 11.21
CA PRO A 147 2.22 21.45 10.73
C PRO A 147 1.41 21.18 9.44
N GLU A 148 1.87 20.23 8.64
CA GLU A 148 1.17 19.80 7.42
C GLU A 148 -0.20 19.20 7.77
N VAL A 149 -1.22 19.39 6.93
CA VAL A 149 -2.48 18.64 7.03
C VAL A 149 -2.40 17.41 6.14
N ASP A 150 -1.99 17.59 4.89
CA ASP A 150 -1.68 16.47 3.99
C ASP A 150 -0.19 16.16 4.10
N VAL A 151 0.16 14.89 4.34
CA VAL A 151 1.55 14.43 4.50
C VAL A 151 2.01 13.63 3.30
N THR A 152 3.29 13.74 2.99
CA THR A 152 3.91 13.02 1.87
C THR A 152 3.80 11.51 2.06
N VAL A 153 3.29 10.83 1.04
CA VAL A 153 3.25 9.36 0.95
C VAL A 153 4.44 8.87 0.15
N SER A 154 5.06 7.79 0.60
CA SER A 154 6.15 7.13 -0.15
C SER A 154 5.98 5.63 -0.15
N TYR A 155 6.57 4.99 -1.16
CA TYR A 155 6.72 3.54 -1.18
C TYR A 155 8.18 3.13 -1.01
N THR A 156 8.39 1.95 -0.43
CA THR A 156 9.70 1.33 -0.22
C THR A 156 9.60 -0.18 -0.43
N ASN A 157 10.73 -0.89 -0.38
CA ASN A 157 10.79 -2.36 -0.43
C ASN A 157 10.08 -2.98 -1.65
N PHE A 158 10.10 -2.29 -2.80
CA PHE A 158 9.58 -2.85 -4.04
C PHE A 158 10.40 -4.08 -4.43
N MET A 159 9.72 -5.22 -4.55
CA MET A 159 10.30 -6.50 -4.96
C MET A 159 9.37 -7.21 -5.93
N SER A 160 9.91 -8.10 -6.75
CA SER A 160 9.13 -8.93 -7.66
C SER A 160 9.67 -10.35 -7.73
N THR A 161 8.77 -11.32 -7.84
CA THR A 161 9.09 -12.75 -7.96
C THR A 161 8.28 -13.34 -9.10
N THR A 162 8.93 -14.16 -9.92
CA THR A 162 8.29 -14.87 -11.03
C THR A 162 7.92 -16.27 -10.59
N ASP A 163 6.66 -16.66 -10.79
CA ASP A 163 6.25 -18.05 -10.74
C ASP A 163 6.76 -18.75 -12.00
N MET A 164 7.70 -19.68 -11.83
CA MET A 164 8.34 -20.40 -12.93
C MET A 164 7.39 -21.39 -13.63
N ALA A 165 6.28 -21.77 -13.00
CA ALA A 165 5.29 -22.68 -13.60
C ALA A 165 4.33 -21.94 -14.54
N THR A 166 3.90 -20.74 -14.15
CA THR A 166 2.89 -19.96 -14.88
C THR A 166 3.48 -18.80 -15.69
N GLY A 167 4.70 -18.36 -15.36
CA GLY A 167 5.31 -17.14 -15.90
C GLY A 167 4.74 -15.85 -15.32
N VAL A 168 3.81 -15.93 -14.37
CA VAL A 168 3.21 -14.75 -13.71
C VAL A 168 4.24 -14.11 -12.79
N ILE A 169 4.39 -12.78 -12.88
CA ILE A 169 5.22 -12.02 -11.95
C ILE A 169 4.33 -11.41 -10.90
N TYR A 170 4.69 -11.65 -9.64
CA TYR A 170 4.09 -11.02 -8.47
C TYR A 170 5.03 -9.92 -7.99
N SER A 171 4.49 -8.73 -7.78
CA SER A 171 5.20 -7.58 -7.24
C SER A 171 4.62 -7.21 -5.88
N SER A 172 5.46 -6.78 -4.95
CA SER A 172 5.02 -6.21 -3.69
C SER A 172 5.82 -4.99 -3.30
N MET A 173 5.21 -4.07 -2.56
CA MET A 173 5.89 -2.92 -1.96
C MET A 173 5.27 -2.57 -0.61
N THR A 174 5.96 -1.72 0.15
CA THR A 174 5.44 -1.12 1.37
C THR A 174 5.08 0.34 1.09
N VAL A 175 3.86 0.76 1.41
CA VAL A 175 3.43 2.16 1.36
C VAL A 175 3.33 2.69 2.78
N THR A 176 3.98 3.83 3.05
CA THR A 176 4.11 4.38 4.40
C THR A 176 3.62 5.82 4.47
N CYS A 177 2.91 6.11 5.57
CA CYS A 177 2.55 7.45 6.00
C CYS A 177 2.97 7.65 7.45
N SER A 178 3.55 8.80 7.76
CA SER A 178 4.06 9.12 9.09
C SER A 178 3.75 10.56 9.44
N ALA A 179 3.04 10.75 10.54
CA ALA A 179 2.80 12.06 11.12
C ALA A 179 3.98 12.54 11.97
N ILE A 180 4.01 13.85 12.26
CA ILE A 180 4.98 14.44 13.19
C ILE A 180 4.69 14.05 14.65
N ASN A 181 5.60 14.42 15.57
CA ASN A 181 5.39 14.15 16.98
C ASN A 181 4.15 14.85 17.54
N GLY A 182 3.32 14.11 18.28
CA GLY A 182 2.05 14.61 18.83
C GLY A 182 0.89 14.65 17.83
N TYR A 183 1.04 14.02 16.66
CA TYR A 183 0.01 13.91 15.62
C TYR A 183 -0.23 12.43 15.27
N ASN A 184 -1.45 12.14 14.86
CA ASN A 184 -1.87 10.85 14.29
C ASN A 184 -2.03 11.02 12.78
N VAL A 185 -1.79 9.95 12.02
CA VAL A 185 -1.97 9.92 10.56
C VAL A 185 -3.14 9.02 10.19
N TYR A 186 -3.82 9.40 9.11
CA TYR A 186 -4.91 8.64 8.51
C TYR A 186 -4.61 8.44 7.03
N MET A 187 -4.53 7.17 6.61
CA MET A 187 -4.28 6.80 5.22
C MET A 187 -5.61 6.61 4.48
N ILE A 188 -5.70 7.18 3.29
CA ILE A 188 -6.92 7.25 2.47
C ILE A 188 -6.62 6.63 1.10
N PHE A 189 -7.49 5.74 0.64
CA PHE A 189 -7.40 5.13 -0.68
C PHE A 189 -8.37 5.79 -1.67
N ASN A 190 -7.92 5.93 -2.91
CA ASN A 190 -8.75 6.25 -4.08
C ASN A 190 -9.66 7.48 -3.89
N GLY A 191 -9.15 8.57 -3.30
CA GLY A 191 -9.91 9.80 -3.11
C GLY A 191 -11.08 9.66 -2.13
N GLY A 192 -10.90 8.91 -1.04
CA GLY A 192 -11.88 8.83 0.05
C GLY A 192 -12.68 7.53 0.13
N GLN A 193 -12.29 6.48 -0.61
CA GLN A 193 -12.97 5.18 -0.58
C GLN A 193 -12.64 4.33 0.66
N GLY A 194 -12.26 4.98 1.77
CA GLY A 194 -11.78 4.35 2.99
C GLY A 194 -10.26 4.30 3.05
N GLY A 195 -9.72 3.42 3.90
CA GLY A 195 -8.29 3.24 4.11
C GLY A 195 -7.97 1.84 4.64
N PRO A 196 -6.71 1.58 5.03
CA PRO A 196 -6.33 0.29 5.59
C PRO A 196 -6.92 0.08 6.99
N ALA A 197 -6.94 -1.19 7.43
CA ALA A 197 -7.37 -1.55 8.79
C ALA A 197 -6.47 -0.89 9.86
N ASP A 198 -5.21 -0.60 9.52
CA ASP A 198 -4.21 0.05 10.34
C ASP A 198 -4.62 1.44 10.86
N ASN A 199 -5.61 2.08 10.23
CA ASN A 199 -6.20 3.34 10.69
C ASN A 199 -6.88 3.23 12.08
N GLN A 200 -7.26 2.02 12.53
CA GLN A 200 -8.22 1.81 13.63
C GLN A 200 -7.81 2.35 15.00
N ASN A 201 -6.52 2.61 15.24
CA ASN A 201 -6.02 3.06 16.54
C ASN A 201 -5.41 4.46 16.51
N MET A 202 -5.73 5.26 15.49
CA MET A 202 -5.16 6.59 15.27
C MET A 202 -3.62 6.56 15.44
N PRO A 203 -2.90 5.73 14.68
CA PRO A 203 -1.47 5.61 14.87
C PRO A 203 -0.74 6.87 14.39
N GLN A 204 0.49 7.06 14.87
CA GLN A 204 1.39 8.08 14.33
C GLN A 204 2.01 7.67 12.99
N SER A 205 2.09 6.37 12.70
CA SER A 205 2.62 5.85 11.45
C SER A 205 1.82 4.65 10.98
N ILE A 206 1.59 4.58 9.68
CA ILE A 206 0.93 3.48 8.98
C ILE A 206 1.89 2.96 7.93
N SER A 207 2.12 1.65 7.90
CA SER A 207 2.88 0.98 6.85
C SER A 207 2.12 -0.24 6.40
N ILE A 208 1.70 -0.24 5.13
CA ILE A 208 0.91 -1.34 4.55
C ILE A 208 1.69 -2.04 3.46
N ARG A 209 1.41 -3.33 3.26
CA ARG A 209 1.91 -4.09 2.13
C ARG A 209 0.90 -4.01 0.98
N MET A 210 1.40 -3.67 -0.20
CA MET A 210 0.67 -3.70 -1.45
C MET A 210 1.15 -4.87 -2.30
N GLU A 211 0.22 -5.52 -3.00
CA GLU A 211 0.48 -6.68 -3.85
C GLU A 211 -0.10 -6.46 -5.25
N CYS A 212 0.63 -6.85 -6.28
CA CYS A 212 0.19 -6.77 -7.66
C CYS A 212 0.70 -7.98 -8.45
N ASN A 213 -0.01 -8.40 -9.48
CA ASN A 213 0.49 -9.42 -10.40
C ASN A 213 0.38 -8.96 -11.87
N THR A 214 1.11 -9.63 -12.75
CA THR A 214 1.12 -9.28 -14.18
C THR A 214 -0.15 -9.63 -14.94
N GLU A 215 -1.06 -10.40 -14.34
CA GLU A 215 -2.34 -10.77 -14.96
C GLU A 215 -3.33 -9.60 -14.91
N ASN A 216 -3.49 -8.99 -13.73
CA ASN A 216 -4.44 -7.88 -13.53
C ASN A 216 -3.78 -6.50 -13.56
N ARG A 217 -2.47 -6.39 -13.31
CA ARG A 217 -1.71 -5.14 -13.22
C ARG A 217 -2.33 -4.11 -12.28
N ILE A 218 -3.04 -4.58 -11.24
CA ILE A 218 -3.71 -3.75 -10.24
C ILE A 218 -3.01 -3.96 -8.91
N TRP A 219 -2.64 -2.85 -8.26
CA TRP A 219 -2.17 -2.88 -6.89
C TRP A 219 -3.34 -3.10 -5.92
N ASN A 220 -3.17 -4.07 -5.04
CA ASN A 220 -4.17 -4.47 -4.07
C ASN A 220 -3.61 -4.34 -2.66
N TYR A 221 -4.41 -3.77 -1.77
CA TYR A 221 -4.27 -3.96 -0.34
C TYR A 221 -5.06 -5.21 0.05
N VAL A 222 -4.39 -6.15 0.71
CA VAL A 222 -4.98 -7.43 1.14
C VAL A 222 -4.81 -7.54 2.65
N VAL A 223 -5.92 -7.77 3.35
CA VAL A 223 -5.91 -7.94 4.81
C VAL A 223 -6.87 -9.05 5.20
N THR A 224 -6.50 -9.86 6.19
CA THR A 224 -7.40 -10.87 6.78
C THR A 224 -7.89 -10.40 8.14
N LEU A 225 -9.20 -10.20 8.28
CA LEU A 225 -9.84 -9.80 9.53
C LEU A 225 -10.85 -10.88 9.94
N ASN A 226 -10.71 -11.41 11.16
CA ASN A 226 -11.58 -12.47 11.70
C ASN A 226 -11.71 -13.69 10.77
N GLY A 227 -10.61 -14.07 10.10
CA GLY A 227 -10.58 -15.20 9.16
C GLY A 227 -11.13 -14.91 7.76
N VAL A 228 -11.62 -13.68 7.50
CA VAL A 228 -12.11 -13.26 6.19
C VAL A 228 -11.07 -12.39 5.51
N THR A 229 -10.69 -12.72 4.28
CA THR A 229 -9.77 -11.92 3.47
C THR A 229 -10.53 -10.84 2.71
N TYR A 230 -10.08 -9.60 2.88
CA TYR A 230 -10.55 -8.43 2.18
C TYR A 230 -9.48 -7.95 1.23
N THR A 231 -9.87 -7.77 -0.03
CA THR A 231 -9.00 -7.26 -1.09
C THR A 231 -9.57 -5.95 -1.60
N ARG A 232 -8.70 -4.95 -1.75
CA ARG A 232 -9.06 -3.65 -2.31
C ARG A 232 -8.06 -3.22 -3.36
N ALA A 233 -8.54 -2.94 -4.55
CA ALA A 233 -7.77 -2.26 -5.59
C ALA A 233 -7.45 -0.83 -5.16
N VAL A 234 -6.20 -0.42 -5.31
CA VAL A 234 -5.68 0.89 -4.93
C VAL A 234 -4.97 1.50 -6.12
N SER A 235 -5.43 2.68 -6.53
CA SER A 235 -4.84 3.52 -7.57
C SER A 235 -4.38 4.87 -7.04
N GLN A 236 -4.74 5.22 -5.82
CA GLN A 236 -4.29 6.44 -5.14
C GLN A 236 -4.19 6.20 -3.64
N VAL A 237 -3.15 6.76 -3.02
CA VAL A 237 -2.97 6.80 -1.56
C VAL A 237 -2.66 8.22 -1.14
N ASP A 238 -3.53 8.81 -0.34
CA ASP A 238 -3.32 10.12 0.30
C ASP A 238 -3.23 9.92 1.81
N CYS A 239 -2.53 10.82 2.51
CA CYS A 239 -2.42 10.75 3.95
C CYS A 239 -2.62 12.11 4.60
N GLN A 240 -3.42 12.12 5.66
CA GLN A 240 -3.73 13.32 6.41
C GLN A 240 -3.30 13.15 7.86
N GLN A 241 -2.75 14.17 8.47
CA GLN A 241 -2.42 14.15 9.90
C GLN A 241 -3.28 15.13 10.69
N ALA A 242 -3.53 14.79 11.95
CA ALA A 242 -4.25 15.64 12.89
C ALA A 242 -3.60 15.57 14.28
N PRO A 243 -3.70 16.63 15.11
CA PRO A 243 -3.17 16.60 16.46
C PRO A 243 -3.76 15.45 17.26
N ASN A 244 -2.96 14.85 18.14
CA ASN A 244 -3.44 13.85 19.08
C ASN A 244 -4.52 14.47 19.95
N VAL A 245 -5.74 13.96 19.85
CA VAL A 245 -6.80 14.28 20.82
C VAL A 245 -6.35 13.62 22.13
N GLY A 246 -5.87 14.45 23.06
CA GLY A 246 -5.09 14.03 24.22
C GLY A 246 -5.69 12.90 25.05
N LYS A 247 -4.78 12.13 25.66
CA LYS A 247 -5.03 11.52 26.97
C LYS A 247 -4.75 12.56 28.04
#